data_AF-A0A5J6Q8I2-F1
#
_entry.id   AF-A0A5J6Q8I2-F1
#
_cell.length_a   1.000
_cell.length_b   1.000
_cell.length_c   1.000
_cell.angle_alpha   90.00
_cell.angle_beta   90.00
_cell.angle_gamma   90.00
#
_symmetry.space_group_name_H-M   'P 1'
#
loop_
_entity.id
_entity.type
_entity.pdbx_description
1 polymer ?
#
loop_
_entity_poly.entity_id
_entity_poly.type
_entity_poly.pdbx_seq_one_letter_code
_entity_poly.pdbx_strand_id
1 'polypeptide(L)'
;MDRFRRATSVGLGHDSRGKQQAFTLVELVVTVAILGVLSAVAIPQYLGVVDRSDRKAKVAETISVAKECAVLNLGDRDGSGVALTNPVSGSSGRRQRCGDRWPGIRFFVSQRFNSPGPVECQGESFTNARGVVVFVFDFPAHLRSTGARIVCRRY
;
A
#
# COMPACT_ATOMS: atom_id res chain seq x y z
N MET A 1 44.62 60.36 -10.19
CA MET A 1 43.83 59.52 -9.26
C MET A 1 42.82 58.73 -10.08
N ASP A 2 43.31 57.74 -10.82
CA ASP A 2 42.49 56.91 -11.71
C ASP A 2 41.96 55.71 -10.91
N ARG A 3 40.64 55.69 -10.68
CA ARG A 3 39.98 54.55 -10.05
C ARG A 3 40.02 53.36 -11.01
N PHE A 4 40.92 52.45 -10.68
CA PHE A 4 40.93 51.01 -10.91
C PHE A 4 39.81 50.46 -11.82
N ARG A 5 40.26 49.99 -12.99
CA ARG A 5 39.56 49.15 -13.94
C ARG A 5 38.92 47.93 -13.25
N ARG A 6 37.66 47.74 -13.62
CA ARG A 6 36.84 46.53 -13.51
C ARG A 6 37.45 45.40 -14.35
N ALA A 7 37.83 44.28 -13.73
CA ALA A 7 37.86 42.93 -14.31
C ALA A 7 38.46 41.91 -13.31
N THR A 8 37.68 41.49 -12.30
CA THR A 8 37.92 40.18 -11.68
C THR A 8 37.31 39.14 -12.61
N SER A 9 38.14 38.66 -13.55
CA SER A 9 37.89 37.41 -14.26
C SER A 9 37.84 36.29 -13.22
N VAL A 10 36.64 35.83 -12.87
CA VAL A 10 36.47 34.54 -12.19
C VAL A 10 36.81 33.47 -13.22
N GLY A 11 38.11 33.16 -13.33
CA GLY A 11 38.61 32.03 -14.09
C GLY A 11 38.22 30.74 -13.38
N LEU A 12 37.39 29.94 -14.05
CA LEU A 12 37.08 28.56 -13.69
C LEU A 12 38.37 27.73 -13.77
N GLY A 13 39.01 27.50 -12.62
CA GLY A 13 40.15 26.63 -12.48
C GLY A 13 39.76 25.31 -11.84
N HIS A 14 39.24 24.36 -12.62
CA HIS A 14 39.38 22.94 -12.30
C HIS A 14 40.46 22.37 -13.21
N ASP A 15 41.71 22.57 -12.81
CA ASP A 15 42.87 21.92 -13.38
C ASP A 15 42.95 20.51 -12.79
N SER A 16 42.34 19.57 -13.49
CA SER A 16 42.65 18.16 -13.35
C SER A 16 42.75 17.65 -14.78
N ARG A 17 43.94 17.17 -15.14
CA ARG A 17 44.16 16.29 -16.30
C ARG A 17 43.43 14.95 -16.10
N GLY A 18 42.13 15.02 -15.84
CA GLY A 18 41.20 13.91 -15.90
C GLY A 18 40.88 13.71 -17.37
N LYS A 19 41.19 12.52 -17.88
CA LYS A 19 40.77 12.07 -19.21
C LYS A 19 39.32 12.47 -19.42
N GLN A 20 39.05 13.40 -20.33
CA GLN A 20 37.70 13.71 -20.77
C GLN A 20 37.19 12.47 -21.52
N GLN A 21 36.54 11.56 -20.78
CA GLN A 21 35.82 10.42 -21.34
C GLN A 21 34.56 10.98 -22.02
N ALA A 22 34.70 11.34 -23.28
CA ALA A 22 33.55 11.67 -24.11
C ALA A 22 32.76 10.39 -24.37
N PHE A 23 31.55 10.30 -23.82
CA PHE A 23 30.53 9.33 -24.24
C PHE A 23 30.34 9.48 -25.75
N THR A 24 30.54 8.40 -26.50
CA THR A 24 30.40 8.48 -27.96
C THR A 24 28.91 8.56 -28.32
N LEU A 25 28.57 9.26 -29.41
CA LEU A 25 27.17 9.32 -29.88
C LEU A 25 26.63 7.91 -30.19
N VAL A 26 27.50 7.03 -30.68
CA VAL A 26 27.22 5.60 -30.89
C VAL A 26 26.85 4.89 -29.59
N GLU A 27 27.54 5.16 -28.48
CA GLU A 27 27.27 4.55 -27.18
C GLU A 27 25.89 4.92 -26.66
N LEU A 28 25.47 6.17 -26.86
CA LEU A 28 24.12 6.60 -26.52
C LEU A 28 23.07 5.90 -27.39
N VAL A 29 23.29 5.84 -28.72
CA VAL A 29 22.34 5.22 -29.67
C VAL A 29 22.18 3.72 -29.40
N VAL A 30 23.27 2.99 -29.16
CA VAL A 30 23.21 1.57 -28.84
C VAL A 30 22.52 1.33 -27.49
N THR A 31 22.78 2.18 -26.49
CA THR A 31 22.16 2.04 -25.17
C THR A 31 20.64 2.25 -25.24
N VAL A 32 20.18 3.30 -25.91
CA VAL A 32 18.72 3.53 -26.06
C VAL A 32 18.06 2.46 -26.92
N ALA A 33 18.77 1.90 -27.90
CA ALA A 33 18.27 0.78 -28.69
C ALA A 33 18.06 -0.47 -27.83
N ILE A 34 19.03 -0.83 -26.98
CA ILE A 34 18.91 -1.98 -26.06
C ILE A 34 17.84 -1.72 -24.99
N LEU A 35 17.83 -0.54 -24.37
CA LEU A 35 16.81 -0.15 -23.39
C LEU A 35 15.40 -0.15 -24.00
N GLY A 36 15.25 0.21 -25.27
CA GLY A 36 14.00 0.14 -26.01
C GLY A 36 13.44 -1.30 -26.05
N VAL A 37 14.27 -2.27 -26.43
CA VAL A 37 13.88 -3.69 -26.47
C VAL A 37 13.55 -4.23 -25.08
N LEU A 38 14.40 -3.94 -24.08
CA LEU A 38 14.18 -4.39 -22.70
C LEU A 38 12.89 -3.82 -22.11
N SER A 39 12.64 -2.52 -22.29
CA SER A 39 11.46 -1.85 -21.73
C SER A 39 10.14 -2.37 -22.29
N ALA A 40 10.10 -2.73 -23.58
CA ALA A 40 8.91 -3.29 -24.22
C ALA A 40 8.38 -4.55 -23.52
N VAL A 41 9.28 -5.41 -23.02
CA VAL A 41 8.91 -6.63 -22.28
C VAL A 41 8.85 -6.37 -20.77
N ALA A 42 9.70 -5.50 -20.23
CA ALA A 42 9.80 -5.21 -18.79
C ALA A 42 8.61 -4.44 -18.21
N ILE A 43 8.07 -3.46 -18.94
CA ILE A 43 6.99 -2.61 -18.44
C ILE A 43 5.68 -3.38 -18.17
N PRO A 44 5.11 -4.16 -19.11
CA PRO A 44 3.82 -4.81 -18.86
C PRO A 44 3.87 -5.81 -17.70
N GLN A 45 4.97 -6.56 -17.58
CA GLN A 45 5.15 -7.49 -16.45
C GLN A 45 5.28 -6.76 -15.12
N TYR A 46 6.01 -5.63 -15.09
CA TYR A 46 6.21 -4.84 -13.88
C TYR A 46 4.88 -4.24 -13.38
N LEU A 47 4.09 -3.67 -14.29
CA LEU A 47 2.78 -3.10 -13.95
C LEU A 47 1.84 -4.15 -13.33
N GLY A 48 1.86 -5.40 -13.82
CA GLY A 48 1.08 -6.49 -13.23
C GLY A 48 1.54 -6.92 -11.83
N VAL A 49 2.85 -6.82 -11.54
CA VAL A 49 3.38 -7.07 -10.19
C VAL A 49 2.97 -5.94 -9.24
N VAL A 50 3.09 -4.69 -9.66
CA VAL A 50 2.69 -3.52 -8.86
C VAL A 50 1.20 -3.58 -8.52
N ASP A 51 0.32 -3.88 -9.48
CA ASP A 51 -1.11 -4.03 -9.24
C ASP A 51 -1.42 -5.17 -8.25
N ARG A 52 -0.76 -6.32 -8.38
CA ARG A 52 -0.89 -7.43 -7.41
C ARG A 52 -0.44 -7.03 -6.01
N SER A 53 0.65 -6.28 -5.89
CA SER A 53 1.17 -5.80 -4.60
C SER A 53 0.24 -4.77 -3.97
N ASP A 54 -0.31 -3.83 -4.76
CA ASP A 54 -1.30 -2.85 -4.31
C ASP A 54 -2.55 -3.53 -3.74
N ARG A 55 -3.09 -4.53 -4.46
CA ARG A 55 -4.21 -5.33 -3.95
C ARG A 55 -3.91 -6.02 -2.64
N LYS A 56 -2.73 -6.66 -2.52
CA LYS A 56 -2.30 -7.34 -1.29
C LYS A 56 -2.17 -6.35 -0.13
N ALA A 57 -1.59 -5.17 -0.36
CA ALA A 57 -1.44 -4.14 0.67
C ALA A 57 -2.81 -3.67 1.20
N LYS A 58 -3.75 -3.36 0.30
CA LYS A 58 -5.12 -2.94 0.65
C LYS A 58 -5.87 -4.00 1.47
N VAL A 59 -5.71 -5.28 1.11
CA VAL A 59 -6.30 -6.39 1.87
C VAL A 59 -5.63 -6.56 3.23
N ALA A 60 -4.30 -6.48 3.29
CA ALA A 60 -3.53 -6.62 4.52
C ALA A 60 -3.90 -5.54 5.54
N GLU A 61 -4.04 -4.29 5.10
CA GLU A 61 -4.52 -3.16 5.93
C GLU A 61 -5.91 -3.42 6.50
N THR A 62 -6.82 -3.96 5.68
CA THR A 62 -8.19 -4.27 6.14
C THR A 62 -8.19 -5.41 7.17
N ILE A 63 -7.38 -6.43 6.93
CA ILE A 63 -7.23 -7.56 7.85
C ILE A 63 -6.56 -7.11 9.15
N SER A 64 -5.58 -6.21 9.13
CA SER A 64 -4.92 -5.75 10.35
C SER A 64 -5.90 -5.01 11.26
N VAL A 65 -6.71 -4.10 10.71
CA VAL A 65 -7.75 -3.40 11.49
C VAL A 65 -8.82 -4.37 11.99
N ALA A 66 -9.24 -5.34 11.17
CA ALA A 66 -10.21 -6.35 11.58
C ALA A 66 -9.66 -7.27 12.69
N LYS A 67 -8.37 -7.63 12.63
CA LYS A 67 -7.68 -8.41 13.67
C LYS A 67 -7.57 -7.62 14.97
N GLU A 68 -7.25 -6.34 14.90
CA GLU A 68 -7.24 -5.45 16.05
C GLU A 68 -8.63 -5.41 16.71
N CYS A 69 -9.70 -5.25 15.92
CA CYS A 69 -11.07 -5.34 16.41
C CYS A 69 -11.36 -6.68 17.10
N ALA A 70 -10.92 -7.78 16.49
CA ALA A 70 -11.10 -9.13 17.02
C ALA A 70 -10.39 -9.31 18.38
N VAL A 71 -9.16 -8.80 18.52
CA VAL A 71 -8.40 -8.83 19.78
C VAL A 71 -9.08 -7.99 20.87
N LEU A 72 -9.56 -6.79 20.54
CA LEU A 72 -10.27 -5.93 21.48
C LEU A 72 -11.56 -6.57 22.02
N ASN A 73 -12.25 -7.38 21.21
CA ASN A 73 -13.44 -8.09 21.63
C ASN A 73 -13.17 -9.24 22.61
N LEU A 74 -11.92 -9.72 22.71
CA LEU A 74 -11.51 -10.78 23.66
C LEU A 74 -11.25 -10.25 25.08
N GLY A 75 -11.05 -8.94 25.24
CA GLY A 75 -10.79 -8.30 26.53
C GLY A 75 -12.05 -8.07 27.37
N ASP A 76 -11.86 -7.58 28.59
CA ASP A 76 -12.95 -7.23 29.51
C ASP A 76 -13.73 -6.00 28.99
N ARG A 77 -15.06 -6.08 29.02
CA ARG A 77 -15.94 -5.15 28.28
C ARG A 77 -16.59 -4.13 29.21
N ASP A 78 -15.78 -3.19 29.67
CA ASP A 78 -16.22 -2.22 30.67
C ASP A 78 -16.58 -0.83 30.11
N GLY A 79 -16.58 -0.64 28.79
CA GLY A 79 -16.72 0.70 28.19
C GLY A 79 -17.36 0.78 26.79
N SER A 80 -17.19 1.96 26.17
CA SER A 80 -17.74 2.31 24.85
C SER A 80 -16.95 1.75 23.64
N GLY A 81 -15.93 0.95 23.92
CA GLY A 81 -15.02 0.37 22.93
C GLY A 81 -14.11 1.39 22.23
N VAL A 82 -13.22 0.87 21.39
CA VAL A 82 -12.34 1.66 20.51
C VAL A 82 -13.01 1.82 19.15
N ALA A 83 -13.00 3.04 18.61
CA ALA A 83 -13.50 3.31 17.27
C ALA A 83 -12.39 3.11 16.24
N LEU A 84 -12.46 2.01 15.49
CA LEU A 84 -11.57 1.73 14.37
C LEU A 84 -12.19 2.27 13.07
N THR A 85 -11.36 2.87 12.22
CA THR A 85 -11.81 3.42 10.95
C THR A 85 -11.61 2.40 9.84
N ASN A 86 -12.63 2.24 9.02
CA ASN A 86 -12.57 1.36 7.86
C ASN A 86 -11.60 1.93 6.80
N PRO A 87 -10.63 1.16 6.27
CA PRO A 87 -9.64 1.64 5.31
C PRO A 87 -10.20 1.90 3.90
N VAL A 88 -11.41 2.46 3.78
CA VAL A 88 -11.99 2.87 2.50
C VAL A 88 -11.53 4.28 2.12
N SER A 89 -11.31 4.51 0.82
CA SER A 89 -10.89 5.82 0.31
C SER A 89 -12.01 6.87 0.48
N GLY A 90 -11.70 8.00 1.11
CA GLY A 90 -12.63 9.14 1.32
C GLY A 90 -13.06 9.35 2.77
N SER A 91 -13.75 10.47 3.06
CA SER A 91 -14.21 10.85 4.41
C SER A 91 -15.39 10.03 4.95
N SER A 92 -15.76 8.93 4.29
CA SER A 92 -16.91 8.06 4.62
C SER A 92 -16.51 6.72 5.23
N GLY A 93 -15.31 6.60 5.80
CA GLY A 93 -14.90 5.44 6.58
C GLY A 93 -15.88 5.19 7.73
N ARG A 94 -16.78 4.22 7.57
CA ARG A 94 -17.72 3.82 8.65
C ARG A 94 -16.88 3.37 9.84
N ARG A 95 -16.88 4.15 10.92
CA ARG A 95 -16.21 3.77 12.17
C ARG A 95 -16.92 2.55 12.74
N GLN A 96 -16.17 1.49 12.99
CA GLN A 96 -16.63 0.32 13.72
C GLN A 96 -16.15 0.45 15.16
N ARG A 97 -17.04 0.26 16.14
CA ARG A 97 -16.63 0.17 17.55
C ARG A 97 -16.29 -1.27 17.88
N CYS A 98 -15.18 -1.49 18.57
CA CYS A 98 -14.69 -2.81 18.95
C CYS A 98 -14.38 -2.83 20.45
N GLY A 99 -14.55 -3.96 21.11
CA GLY A 99 -14.39 -4.10 22.55
C GLY A 99 -15.46 -3.34 23.36
N ASP A 100 -16.60 -3.02 22.74
CA ASP A 100 -17.72 -2.40 23.44
C ASP A 100 -18.63 -3.45 24.10
N ARG A 101 -19.43 -3.02 25.09
CA ARG A 101 -20.31 -3.92 25.85
C ARG A 101 -21.40 -4.61 25.00
N TRP A 102 -21.63 -4.16 23.77
CA TRP A 102 -22.68 -4.68 22.90
C TRP A 102 -22.10 -5.61 21.83
N PRO A 103 -22.13 -6.95 22.05
CA PRO A 103 -21.66 -7.91 21.06
C PRO A 103 -22.45 -7.79 19.75
N GLY A 104 -21.77 -8.06 18.63
CA GLY A 104 -22.40 -8.04 17.32
C GLY A 104 -21.43 -8.27 16.18
N ILE A 105 -21.92 -8.07 14.96
CA ILE A 105 -21.12 -8.20 13.75
C ILE A 105 -20.54 -6.83 13.40
N ARG A 106 -19.23 -6.77 13.21
CA ARG A 106 -18.53 -5.61 12.65
C ARG A 106 -18.00 -5.95 11.26
N PHE A 107 -17.91 -4.96 10.39
CA PHE A 107 -17.37 -5.17 9.04
C PHE A 107 -16.38 -4.09 8.66
N PHE A 108 -15.30 -4.52 8.03
CA PHE A 108 -14.23 -3.70 7.46
C PHE A 108 -14.17 -3.98 5.96
N VAL A 109 -13.85 -2.98 5.16
CA VAL A 109 -13.91 -3.02 3.70
C VAL A 109 -12.59 -2.46 3.18
N SER A 110 -11.95 -3.19 2.28
CA SER A 110 -10.73 -2.68 1.67
C SER A 110 -10.99 -1.51 0.74
N GLN A 111 -9.97 -0.70 0.49
CA GLN A 111 -9.98 0.18 -0.69
C GLN A 111 -10.29 -0.63 -1.95
N ARG A 112 -10.93 0.03 -2.91
CA ARG A 112 -11.14 -0.58 -4.23
C ARG A 112 -9.80 -0.81 -4.93
N PHE A 113 -9.69 -1.97 -5.57
CA PHE A 113 -8.54 -2.29 -6.40
C PHE A 113 -8.61 -1.54 -7.72
N ASN A 114 -7.43 -1.19 -8.24
CA ASN A 114 -7.33 -0.50 -9.52
C ASN A 114 -7.79 -1.41 -10.67
N SER A 115 -7.37 -2.68 -10.63
CA SER A 115 -7.84 -3.72 -11.55
C SER A 115 -8.34 -4.95 -10.78
N PRO A 116 -9.45 -5.58 -11.23
CA PRO A 116 -9.91 -6.81 -10.63
C PRO A 116 -8.90 -7.94 -10.82
N GLY A 117 -8.74 -8.81 -9.83
CA GLY A 117 -7.85 -9.95 -9.96
C GLY A 117 -7.74 -10.80 -8.71
N PRO A 118 -6.81 -11.77 -8.70
CA PRO A 118 -6.63 -12.68 -7.58
C PRO A 118 -6.07 -11.96 -6.35
N VAL A 119 -6.63 -12.29 -5.19
CA VAL A 119 -6.18 -11.87 -3.85
C VAL A 119 -6.41 -12.98 -2.84
N GLU A 120 -5.65 -12.96 -1.75
CA GLU A 120 -5.82 -13.87 -0.62
C GLU A 120 -6.22 -13.08 0.62
N CYS A 121 -7.19 -13.58 1.38
CA CYS A 121 -7.62 -13.00 2.65
C CYS A 121 -7.79 -14.11 3.68
N GLN A 122 -6.97 -14.11 4.74
CA GLN A 122 -7.04 -15.09 5.82
C GLN A 122 -7.06 -16.56 5.34
N GLY A 123 -6.24 -16.89 4.33
CA GLY A 123 -6.18 -18.23 3.74
C GLY A 123 -7.27 -18.55 2.71
N GLU A 124 -8.24 -17.66 2.49
CA GLU A 124 -9.21 -17.78 1.39
C GLU A 124 -8.70 -17.09 0.13
N SER A 125 -8.74 -17.79 -1.00
CA SER A 125 -8.38 -17.22 -2.30
C SER A 125 -9.64 -16.72 -3.03
N PHE A 126 -9.58 -15.47 -3.50
CA PHE A 126 -10.63 -14.88 -4.32
C PHE A 126 -10.10 -14.59 -5.70
N THR A 127 -10.75 -15.13 -6.72
CA THR A 127 -10.52 -14.76 -8.12
C THR A 127 -11.39 -13.57 -8.50
N ASN A 128 -10.86 -12.70 -9.35
CA ASN A 128 -11.60 -11.57 -9.93
C ASN A 128 -12.30 -10.69 -8.87
N ALA A 129 -11.60 -10.35 -7.79
CA ALA A 129 -12.11 -9.48 -6.73
C ALA A 129 -11.84 -8.01 -7.06
N ARG A 130 -12.78 -7.10 -6.73
CA ARG A 130 -12.58 -5.64 -6.81
C ARG A 130 -12.30 -5.00 -5.45
N GLY A 131 -12.52 -5.76 -4.39
CA GLY A 131 -12.18 -5.47 -3.00
C GLY A 131 -12.54 -6.67 -2.12
N VAL A 132 -12.30 -6.53 -0.82
CA VAL A 132 -12.65 -7.53 0.19
C VAL A 132 -13.40 -6.87 1.34
N VAL A 133 -14.43 -7.55 1.82
CA VAL A 133 -15.12 -7.22 3.07
C VAL A 133 -14.74 -8.27 4.11
N VAL A 134 -14.31 -7.80 5.27
CA VAL A 134 -13.90 -8.62 6.40
C VAL A 134 -14.91 -8.44 7.52
N PHE A 135 -15.61 -9.51 7.86
CA PHE A 135 -16.57 -9.55 8.97
C PHE A 135 -15.89 -10.08 10.23
N VAL A 136 -16.07 -9.37 11.33
CA VAL A 136 -15.66 -9.78 12.67
C VAL A 136 -16.93 -10.09 13.45
N PHE A 137 -17.09 -11.36 13.80
CA PHE A 137 -18.20 -11.82 14.62
C PHE A 137 -17.78 -11.81 16.07
N ASP A 138 -18.49 -11.03 16.87
CA ASP A 138 -18.36 -11.05 18.31
C ASP A 138 -19.52 -11.80 18.94
N PHE A 139 -19.26 -13.00 19.45
CA PHE A 139 -20.25 -13.82 20.13
C PHE A 139 -20.14 -13.63 21.65
N PRO A 140 -21.26 -13.53 22.38
CA PRO A 140 -21.22 -13.46 23.83
C PRO A 140 -20.58 -14.73 24.40
N ALA A 141 -19.82 -14.57 25.49
CA ALA A 141 -19.00 -15.60 26.14
C ALA A 141 -19.76 -16.88 26.59
N HIS A 142 -21.09 -16.94 26.46
CA HIS A 142 -21.92 -18.11 26.75
C HIS A 142 -22.02 -19.13 25.61
N LEU A 143 -21.69 -18.77 24.37
CA LEU A 143 -21.52 -19.78 23.32
C LEU A 143 -20.10 -20.36 23.44
N ARG A 144 -19.96 -21.69 23.37
CA ARG A 144 -18.71 -22.48 23.45
C ARG A 144 -17.58 -22.07 22.48
N SER A 145 -17.72 -20.97 21.74
CA SER A 145 -16.71 -20.35 20.89
C SER A 145 -16.25 -19.05 21.56
N THR A 146 -15.35 -19.16 22.53
CA THR A 146 -14.57 -18.03 23.05
C THR A 146 -13.57 -17.60 21.97
N GLY A 147 -14.02 -16.78 21.02
CA GLY A 147 -13.16 -16.30 19.96
C GLY A 147 -13.89 -15.41 18.96
N ALA A 148 -13.35 -14.22 18.71
CA ALA A 148 -13.79 -13.40 17.58
C ALA A 148 -13.46 -14.13 16.27
N ARG A 149 -14.48 -14.43 15.45
CA ARG A 149 -14.30 -15.12 14.16
C ARG A 149 -14.18 -14.08 13.05
N ILE A 150 -13.15 -14.22 12.21
CA ILE A 150 -12.92 -13.36 11.05
C ILE A 150 -13.35 -14.13 9.80
N VAL A 151 -14.21 -13.54 8.96
CA VAL A 151 -14.64 -14.11 7.69
C VAL A 151 -14.42 -13.10 6.58
N CYS A 152 -13.79 -13.52 5.49
CA CYS A 152 -13.60 -12.68 4.32
C CYS A 152 -14.70 -12.96 3.28
N ARG A 153 -15.09 -11.93 2.54
CA ARG A 153 -15.92 -12.04 1.33
C ARG A 153 -15.39 -11.10 0.27
N ARG A 154 -15.40 -11.53 -0.99
CA ARG A 154 -15.17 -10.59 -2.10
C ARG A 154 -16.38 -9.65 -2.27
N TYR A 155 -16.10 -8.42 -2.68
CA TYR A 155 -17.09 -7.42 -3.09
C TYR A 155 -16.74 -6.88 -4.48
#